data_AF-A0A349Y1R3-F1
#
_entry.id   AF-A0A349Y1R3-F1
#
_cell.length_a   1.000
_cell.length_b   1.000
_cell.length_c   1.000
_cell.angle_alpha   90.00
_cell.angle_beta   90.00
_cell.angle_gamma   90.00
#
_symmetry.space_group_name_H-M   'P 1'
#
loop_
_entity.id
_entity.type
_entity.pdbx_description
1 polymer ?
#
loop_
_entity_poly.entity_id
_entity_poly.type
_entity_poly.pdbx_seq_one_letter_code
_entity_poly.pdbx_strand_id
1 'polypeptide(L)' 'MDVVLRESHYRMIRHFLRRWGAPMQLLIDQACFGYMGIEHLPDDDLIQLHKDLERAEDCMRDGVSFEDAGLLRSRYG' A
#
# COMPACT_ATOMS: atom_id res chain seq x y z
N MET A 1 -0.48 -3.31 17.54
CA MET A 1 -1.14 -4.43 16.84
C MET A 1 -0.52 -5.74 17.32
N ASP A 2 -1.29 -6.82 17.47
CA ASP A 2 -0.69 -8.12 17.81
C ASP A 2 0.01 -8.78 16.59
N VAL A 3 0.86 -9.77 16.85
CA VAL A 3 1.69 -10.41 15.83
C VAL A 3 0.85 -11.10 14.74
N VAL A 4 -0.28 -11.72 15.12
CA VAL A 4 -1.13 -12.45 14.17
C VAL A 4 -1.80 -11.48 13.21
N LEU A 5 -2.32 -10.36 13.73
CA LEU A 5 -2.93 -9.33 12.91
C LEU A 5 -1.88 -8.67 12.00
N ARG A 6 -0.68 -8.40 12.51
CA ARG A 6 0.43 -7.83 11.72
C ARG A 6 0.84 -8.74 10.55
N GLU A 7 0.94 -10.04 10.79
CA GLU A 7 1.20 -11.03 9.73
C GLU A 7 0.07 -11.10 8.69
N SER A 8 -1.18 -10.92 9.12
CA SER A 8 -2.33 -10.83 8.21
C SER A 8 -2.19 -9.66 7.24
N HIS A 9 -1.78 -8.48 7.74
CA HIS A 9 -1.51 -7.31 6.89
C HIS A 9 -0.42 -7.60 5.86
N TYR A 10 0.70 -8.22 6.25
CA TYR A 10 1.75 -8.60 5.30
C TYR A 10 1.26 -9.54 4.20
N ARG A 11 0.44 -10.53 4.57
CA ARG A 11 -0.13 -11.48 3.61
C ARG A 11 -1.01 -10.78 2.59
N MET A 12 -1.85 -9.85 3.04
CA MET A 12 -2.74 -9.08 2.17
C MET A 12 -1.98 -8.11 1.28
N ILE A 13 -1.01 -7.36 1.80
CA ILE A 13 -0.16 -6.47 1.00
C ILE A 13 0.56 -7.24 -0.11
N ARG A 14 1.17 -8.39 0.23
CA ARG A 14 1.82 -9.28 -0.76
C ARG A 14 0.81 -9.92 -1.72
N HIS A 15 -0.46 -10.08 -1.33
CA HIS A 15 -1.52 -10.54 -2.23
C HIS A 15 -1.84 -9.48 -3.28
N PHE A 16 -2.06 -8.22 -2.88
CA PHE A 16 -2.31 -7.11 -3.81
C PHE A 16 -1.17 -6.94 -4.81
N LEU A 17 0.08 -6.95 -4.32
CA LEU A 17 1.26 -6.87 -5.17
C LEU A 17 1.30 -7.99 -6.21
N ARG A 18 1.08 -9.25 -5.81
CA ARG A 18 1.09 -10.39 -6.75
C ARG A 18 -0.04 -10.32 -7.78
N ARG A 19 -1.20 -9.77 -7.41
CA ARG A 19 -2.36 -9.69 -8.28
C ARG A 19 -2.26 -8.57 -9.32
N TRP A 20 -1.75 -7.41 -8.91
CA TRP A 20 -1.82 -6.18 -9.71
C TRP A 20 -0.45 -5.67 -10.17
N GLY A 21 0.65 -6.11 -9.55
CA GLY A 21 2.01 -5.84 -10.00
C GLY A 21 2.46 -4.41 -9.73
N ALA A 22 3.13 -3.82 -10.74
CA ALA A 22 3.86 -2.55 -10.63
C ALA A 22 3.04 -1.37 -10.05
N PRO A 23 1.75 -1.17 -10.37
CA PRO A 23 0.96 -0.10 -9.75
C PRO A 23 0.93 -0.18 -8.23
N MET A 24 0.73 -1.38 -7.67
CA MET A 24 0.73 -1.58 -6.22
C MET A 24 2.12 -1.43 -5.61
N GLN A 25 3.17 -1.80 -6.35
CA GLN A 25 4.56 -1.60 -5.92
C GLN A 25 4.86 -0.11 -5.67
N LEU A 26 4.32 0.81 -6.48
CA LEU A 26 4.52 2.25 -6.28
C LEU A 26 4.00 2.74 -4.92
N LEU A 27 2.85 2.24 -4.49
CA LEU A 27 2.26 2.57 -3.18
C LEU A 27 3.07 1.96 -2.03
N ILE A 28 3.57 0.73 -2.21
CA ILE A 28 4.45 0.06 -1.25
C ILE A 28 5.77 0.82 -1.12
N ASP A 29 6.39 1.22 -2.22
CA ASP A 29 7.65 1.98 -2.23
C ASP A 29 7.48 3.35 -1.56
N GLN A 30 6.34 4.00 -1.79
CA GLN A 30 5.99 5.28 -1.14
C GLN A 30 5.86 5.11 0.38
N ALA A 31 5.11 4.11 0.84
CA ALA A 31 4.92 3.86 2.27
C ALA A 31 6.24 3.45 2.94
N CYS A 32 7.06 2.64 2.26
CA CYS A 32 8.35 2.18 2.75
C CYS A 32 9.47 3.21 2.59
N PHE A 33 9.21 4.43 2.15
CA PHE A 33 10.27 5.44 2.03
C PHE A 33 10.91 5.71 3.40
N GLY A 34 12.22 5.43 3.51
CA GLY A 34 12.97 5.52 4.76
C GLY A 34 12.98 4.22 5.59
N TYR A 35 12.34 3.15 5.12
CA TYR A 35 12.30 1.84 5.74
C TYR A 35 12.91 0.76 4.83
N MET A 36 13.39 -0.34 5.40
CA MET A 36 13.98 -1.46 4.64
C MET A 36 12.92 -2.32 3.92
N GLY A 37 11.65 -2.14 4.25
CA GLY A 37 10.53 -2.93 3.73
C GLY A 37 9.30 -2.83 4.63
N ILE A 38 8.22 -3.49 4.22
CA ILE A 38 6.93 -3.46 4.92
C ILE A 38 7.02 -4.02 6.36
N GLU A 39 8.00 -4.89 6.61
CA GLU A 39 8.27 -5.50 7.90
C GLU A 39 8.69 -4.47 8.95
N HIS A 40 9.30 -3.37 8.51
CA HIS A 40 9.82 -2.29 9.36
C HIS A 40 8.87 -1.11 9.52
N LEU A 41 7.71 -1.12 8.84
CA LEU A 41 6.71 -0.08 8.99
C LEU A 41 6.13 -0.07 10.42
N PRO A 42 5.92 1.10 11.03
CA PRO A 42 5.05 1.24 12.20
C PRO A 42 3.68 0.62 11.94
N ASP A 43 3.00 0.18 13.01
CA ASP A 43 1.67 -0.44 12.87
C ASP A 43 0.68 0.45 12.11
N ASP A 44 0.66 1.75 12.41
CA ASP A 44 -0.26 2.70 11.80
C ASP A 44 0.02 2.86 10.29
N ASP A 45 1.29 2.96 9.90
CA ASP A 45 1.71 3.06 8.50
C ASP A 45 1.41 1.77 7.73
N LEU A 46 1.57 0.61 8.36
CA LEU A 46 1.24 -0.69 7.78
C LEU A 46 -0.27 -0.86 7.56
N ILE A 47 -1.08 -0.42 8.53
CA ILE A 47 -2.54 -0.40 8.42
C ILE A 47 -2.96 0.57 7.32
N GLN A 48 -2.35 1.75 7.25
CA GLN A 48 -2.67 2.74 6.22
C GLN A 48 -2.31 2.21 4.82
N LEU A 49 -1.12 1.63 4.64
CA LEU A 49 -0.73 1.00 3.39
C LEU A 49 -1.73 -0.09 2.95
N HIS A 50 -2.19 -0.94 3.88
CA HIS A 50 -3.19 -1.95 3.54
C HIS A 50 -4.48 -1.30 3.01
N LYS A 51 -5.02 -0.29 3.69
CA LYS A 51 -6.22 0.44 3.24
C LYS A 51 -6.00 1.14 1.89
N ASP A 52 -4.82 1.71 1.68
CA ASP A 52 -4.48 2.37 0.42
C ASP A 52 -4.45 1.36 -0.74
N LEU A 53 -3.98 0.13 -0.52
CA LEU A 53 -3.99 -0.94 -1.54
C LEU A 53 -5.40 -1.48 -1.82
N GLU A 54 -6.26 -1.59 -0.81
CA GLU A 54 -7.68 -1.91 -1.02
C GLU A 54 -8.35 -0.84 -1.90
N ARG A 55 -8.14 0.43 -1.56
CA ARG A 55 -8.68 1.55 -2.33
C ARG A 55 -8.07 1.64 -3.74
N ALA A 56 -6.78 1.35 -3.89
CA ALA A 56 -6.11 1.29 -5.17
C ALA A 56 -6.70 0.21 -6.08
N GLU A 57 -7.05 -0.95 -5.53
CA GLU A 57 -7.72 -2.00 -6.29
C GLU A 57 -9.05 -1.53 -6.86
N ASP A 58 -9.85 -0.82 -6.07
CA ASP A 58 -11.12 -0.24 -6.54
C ASP A 58 -10.88 0.84 -7.61
N CYS A 59 -9.89 1.72 -7.43
CA CYS A 59 -9.50 2.70 -8.45
C CYS A 59 -9.11 2.04 -9.78
N MET A 60 -8.35 0.94 -9.74
CA MET A 60 -7.97 0.18 -10.94
C MET A 60 -9.18 -0.45 -11.65
N ARG A 61 -10.18 -0.92 -10.89
CA ARG A 61 -11.44 -1.46 -11.45
C ARG A 61 -12.29 -0.37 -12.10
N ASP A 62 -12.31 0.81 -11.49
CA ASP A 62 -13.16 1.94 -11.90
C ASP A 62 -12.48 2.86 -12.94
N GLY A 63 -11.22 2.61 -13.29
CA GLY A 63 -10.45 3.42 -14.24
C GLY A 63 -10.00 4.78 -13.70
N VAL A 64 -9.92 4.92 -12.37
CA VAL A 64 -9.47 6.14 -11.68
C VAL A 64 -7.95 6.06 -11.44
N SER A 65 -7.22 7.13 -11.76
CA SER A 65 -5.78 7.20 -11.51
C SER A 65 -5.47 7.30 -10.01
N PHE A 66 -4.28 6.86 -9.60
CA PHE A 66 -3.89 6.91 -8.18
C PHE A 66 -3.63 8.34 -7.71
N GLU A 67 -3.22 9.22 -8.61
CA GLU A 67 -3.04 10.65 -8.39
C GLU A 67 -4.39 11.32 -8.10
N ASP A 68 -5.41 11.07 -8.94
CA ASP A 68 -6.76 11.63 -8.75
C ASP A 68 -7.41 11.09 -7.46
N ALA A 69 -7.11 9.84 -7.10
CA ALA A 69 -7.53 9.25 -5.84
C ALA A 69 -6.75 9.79 -4.62
N GLY A 70 -5.66 10.54 -4.83
CA GLY A 70 -4.79 11.01 -3.75
C GLY A 70 -4.04 9.89 -3.03
N LEU A 71 -3.84 8.74 -3.69
CA LEU A 71 -3.05 7.62 -3.18
C LEU A 71 -1.55 7.84 -3.38
N LEU A 72 -1.18 8.46 -4.50
CA LEU A 72 0.19 8.90 -4.73
C LEU A 72 0.38 10.33 -4.22
N ARG A 73 1.43 10.54 -3.43
CA ARG A 73 1.84 11.86 -2.96
C ARG A 73 2.62 12.54 -4.07
N SER A 74 2.18 13.72 -4.49
CA SER A 74 2.98 14.54 -5.42
C SER A 74 4.35 14.80 -4.78
N ARG A 75 5.43 14.40 -5.46
CA ARG A 75 6.81 14.68 -5.02
C ARG A 75 7.16 16.17 -5.08
N TYR A 76 6.26 17.00 -5.61
CA TYR A 76 6.34 18.46 -5.61
C TYR A 76 4.99 19.02 -5.20
N GLY A 77 4.90 19.47 -3.95
CA GLY A 77 3.90 20.42 -3.48
C GLY A 77 4.53 21.80 -3.39
#